data_AF-A0A967AN66-F1
#
_entry.id   AF-A0A967AN66-F1
#
_cell.length_a   1.000
_cell.length_b   1.000
_cell.length_c   1.000
_cell.angle_alpha   90.00
_cell.angle_beta   90.00
_cell.angle_gamma   90.00
#
_symmetry.space_group_name_H-M   'P 1'
#
loop_
_entity.id
_entity.type
_entity.pdbx_description
1 polymer ?
#
loop_
_entity_poly.entity_id
_entity_poly.type
_entity_poly.pdbx_seq_one_letter_code
_entity_poly.pdbx_strand_id
1 'polypeptide(L)' 'LLVMDVWEHAYLLDYKPSERRDYIEAFFSNVDWKMVEERMDLGVPTL' A
#
# COMPACT_ATOMS: atom_id res chain seq x y z
N LEU A 1 9.65 -1.31 3.24
CA LEU A 1 9.46 -0.09 2.43
C LEU A 1 8.13 -0.19 1.68
N LEU A 2 7.06 0.33 2.26
CA LEU A 2 5.73 0.41 1.64
C LEU A 2 4.99 1.55 2.32
N VAL A 3 4.32 2.40 1.55
CA VAL A 3 3.50 3.51 2.06
C VAL A 3 2.12 3.38 1.46
N MET A 4 1.09 3.49 2.30
CA MET A 4 -0.30 3.56 1.89
C MET A 4 -0.80 4.96 2.22
N ASP A 5 -1.30 5.68 1.22
CA ASP A 5 -1.97 6.95 1.44
C ASP A 5 -3.42 6.69 1.88
N VAL A 6 -3.82 7.30 2.99
CA VAL A 6 -5.17 7.15 3.57
C VAL A 6 -5.91 8.48 3.61
N TRP A 7 -5.42 9.50 2.90
CA TRP A 7 -6.19 10.70 2.66
C TRP A 7 -7.37 10.40 1.73
N GLU A 8 -8.46 11.13 1.94
CA GLU A 8 -9.72 10.88 1.24
C GLU A 8 -9.55 10.92 -0.29
N HIS A 9 -8.72 11.82 -0.82
CA HIS A 9 -8.48 11.92 -2.26
C HIS A 9 -7.81 10.67 -2.87
N ALA A 10 -7.22 9.79 -2.06
CA ALA A 10 -6.62 8.53 -2.52
C ALA A 10 -7.67 7.44 -2.82
N TYR A 11 -8.90 7.58 -2.30
CA TYR A 11 -9.91 6.52 -2.41
C TYR A 11 -11.36 6.99 -2.65
N LEU A 12 -11.67 8.29 -2.56
CA LEU A 12 -13.05 8.81 -2.65
C LEU A 12 -13.77 8.58 -3.99
N LEU A 13 -13.03 8.33 -5.07
CA LEU A 13 -13.64 8.04 -6.38
C LEU A 13 -14.29 6.65 -6.42
N ASP A 14 -13.71 5.69 -5.70
CA ASP A 14 -14.11 4.28 -5.71
C ASP A 14 -14.83 3.86 -4.42
N TYR A 15 -14.54 4.51 -3.29
CA TYR A 15 -15.04 4.17 -1.96
C TYR A 15 -15.52 5.43 -1.22
N LYS A 16 -16.63 5.33 -0.50
CA LYS A 16 -17.11 6.42 0.37
C LYS A 16 -16.18 6.63 1.56
N PRO A 17 -16.22 7.81 2.23
CA PRO A 17 -15.45 8.03 3.47
C PRO A 17 -15.67 6.94 4.54
N SER A 18 -16.90 6.40 4.62
CA SER A 18 -17.27 5.32 5.54
C SER A 18 -16.73 3.94 5.14
N GLU A 19 -16.35 3.73 3.88
CA GLU A 19 -15.93 2.46 3.28
C GLU A 19 -14.39 2.33 3.25
N ARG A 20 -13.67 3.14 4.04
CA ARG A 20 -12.20 3.12 4.11
C ARG A 20 -11.61 1.73 4.40
N ARG A 21 -12.32 0.89 5.16
CA ARG A 21 -11.86 -0.48 5.43
C ARG A 21 -11.74 -1.28 4.12
N ASP A 22 -12.72 -1.17 3.25
CA ASP A 22 -12.78 -1.95 2.01
C ASP A 22 -11.70 -1.46 1.02
N TYR A 23 -11.38 -0.15 1.03
CA TYR A 23 -10.20 0.40 0.35
C TYR A 23 -8.88 -0.23 0.84
N ILE A 24 -8.70 -0.37 2.16
CA ILE A 24 -7.49 -0.96 2.75
C ILE A 24 -7.36 -2.44 2.35
N GLU A 25 -8.46 -3.19 2.36
CA GLU A 25 -8.48 -4.59 1.92
C GLU A 25 -8.12 -4.72 0.43
N ALA A 26 -8.69 -3.84 -0.41
CA ALA A 26 -8.35 -3.78 -1.83
C ALA A 26 -6.88 -3.39 -2.05
N PHE A 27 -6.33 -2.45 -1.28
CA PHE A 27 -4.92 -2.08 -1.35
C PHE A 27 -4.02 -3.30 -1.12
N PHE A 28 -4.18 -4.00 0.00
CA PHE A 28 -3.30 -5.13 0.35
C PHE A 28 -3.42 -6.33 -0.59
N SER A 29 -4.60 -6.55 -1.20
CA SER A 29 -4.76 -7.60 -2.22
C SER A 29 -4.05 -7.29 -3.54
N ASN A 30 -3.67 -6.04 -3.78
CA ASN A 30 -3.05 -5.58 -5.04
C ASN A 30 -1.60 -5.08 -4.86
N VAL A 31 -0.99 -5.21 -3.68
CA VAL A 31 0.42 -4.83 -3.47
C VAL A 31 1.35 -5.79 -4.22
N ASP A 32 2.29 -5.23 -4.98
CA ASP A 32 3.44 -5.99 -5.50
C ASP A 32 4.48 -6.22 -4.40
N TRP A 33 4.38 -7.37 -3.74
CA TRP A 33 5.26 -7.75 -2.64
C TRP A 33 6.71 -8.01 -3.08
N LYS A 34 6.95 -8.41 -4.34
CA LYS A 34 8.31 -8.64 -4.83
C LYS A 34 9.10 -7.34 -4.87
N MET A 35 8.48 -6.29 -5.40
CA MET A 35 9.08 -4.95 -5.39
C MET A 35 9.33 -4.41 -3.97
N VAL A 36 8.45 -4.73 -3.01
CA VAL A 36 8.66 -4.35 -1.59
C VAL A 36 9.87 -5.06 -0.99
N GLU A 37 10.06 -6.35 -1.31
CA GLU A 37 11.20 -7.17 -0.91
C GLU A 37 12.51 -6.66 -1.52
N GLU A 38 12.54 -6.42 -2.84
CA GLU A 38 13.71 -5.86 -3.54
C GLU A 38 14.18 -4.53 -2.92
N ARG A 39 13.24 -3.65 -2.58
CA ARG A 39 13.56 -2.37 -1.91
C ARG A 39 14.11 -2.57 -0.50
N MET A 40 13.62 -3.58 0.21
CA MET A 40 14.12 -3.91 1.55
C MET A 40 15.55 -4.41 1.47
N ASP A 41 15.86 -5.32 0.53
CA ASP A 41 17.18 -5.89 0.34
C ASP A 41 18.22 -4.84 -0.09
N LEU A 42 17.84 -3.89 -0.95
CA LEU A 42 18.70 -2.74 -1.30
C LEU A 42 19.04 -1.84 -0.10
N GLY A 43 18.16 -1.80 0.91
CA GLY A 43 18.34 -1.02 2.13
C GLY A 43 19.13 -1.74 3.22
N VAL A 44 19.39 -3.04 3.07
CA VAL A 44 20.19 -3.85 4.00
C VAL A 44 21.60 -3.98 3.43
N PRO A 45 22.67 -3.53 4.11
CA PRO A 45 24.01 -3.81 3.69
C PRO A 45 24.23 -5.33 3.72
N THR A 46 24.36 -5.96 2.55
CA THR A 46 24.81 -7.35 2.46
C THR A 46 26.23 -7.42 3.04
N LEU A 47 26.40 -8.21 4.10
CA LEU A 47 27.70 -8.49 4.72
C LEU A 47 28.62 -9.28 3.79
#